data_AF-A0A7X8YZY7-F1
#
_entry.id   AF-A0A7X8YZY7-F1
#
_cell.length_a   1.000
_cell.length_b   1.000
_cell.length_c   1.000
_cell.angle_alpha   90.00
_cell.angle_beta   90.00
_cell.angle_gamma   90.00
#
_symmetry.space_group_name_H-M   'P 1'
#
loop_
_entity.id
_entity.type
_entity.pdbx_description
1 polymer ?
#
loop_
_entity_poly.entity_id
_entity_poly.type
_entity_poly.pdbx_seq_one_letter_code
_entity_poly.pdbx_strand_id
1 'polypeptide(L)'
;MNSWTAIEAAVRSVLAGLTQGESGLLATVKGQTWRERKAVLAALARERLPAAYVLTVGRDTGEKELRRPGRHLLNVWLAERSLRSEQEGWGGGEEVTGLLTLAARVAEALEGSIVDGDRRLRLIDEQPVSGPVGLLVWEQRYALSRQAEMVAPTFGGRALAGADSEMRVELGPLVRAGSYFAFPGVNGVFERNLGLRQRSIIWRGRLRASDDAALNAIEADIEGELADGQAGAMIDAWGRSHGSCVIRSYKRVGPRGRDELDGSALQDGEIEFVQLLG
;
A
#
# COMPACT_ATOMS: atom_id res chain seq x y z
N MET A 1 -21.19 7.07 -0.16
CA MET A 1 -20.31 7.51 -1.28
C MET A 1 -19.43 6.31 -1.64
N ASN A 2 -19.20 6.00 -2.92
CA ASN A 2 -18.39 4.83 -3.31
C ASN A 2 -16.90 5.12 -2.97
N SER A 3 -16.17 4.14 -2.42
CA SER A 3 -14.76 4.31 -2.02
C SER A 3 -13.89 4.85 -3.17
N TRP A 4 -14.15 4.44 -4.41
CA TRP A 4 -13.48 5.00 -5.60
C TRP A 4 -13.70 6.51 -5.79
N THR A 5 -14.91 7.00 -5.55
CA THR A 5 -15.21 8.45 -5.64
C THR A 5 -14.59 9.24 -4.51
N ALA A 6 -14.43 8.65 -3.33
CA ALA A 6 -13.77 9.27 -2.19
C ALA A 6 -12.24 9.39 -2.42
N ILE A 7 -11.62 8.31 -2.94
CA ILE A 7 -10.20 8.32 -3.35
C ILE A 7 -9.95 9.38 -4.42
N GLU A 8 -10.75 9.39 -5.49
CA GLU A 8 -10.63 10.38 -6.58
C GLU A 8 -10.77 11.82 -6.04
N ALA A 9 -11.76 12.07 -5.18
CA ALA A 9 -11.97 13.39 -4.59
C ALA A 9 -10.81 13.83 -3.69
N ALA A 10 -10.27 12.91 -2.88
CA ALA A 10 -9.14 13.19 -1.99
C ALA A 10 -7.88 13.54 -2.79
N VAL A 11 -7.54 12.75 -3.82
CA VAL A 11 -6.39 13.05 -4.70
C VAL A 11 -6.57 14.38 -5.40
N ARG A 12 -7.76 14.65 -5.94
CA ARG A 12 -8.05 15.94 -6.57
C ARG A 12 -7.89 17.11 -5.60
N SER A 13 -8.28 16.94 -4.34
CA SER A 13 -8.12 17.95 -3.31
C SER A 13 -6.65 18.23 -3.01
N VAL A 14 -5.80 17.21 -2.91
CA VAL A 14 -4.35 17.36 -2.72
C VAL A 14 -3.75 18.14 -3.90
N LEU A 15 -4.06 17.73 -5.13
CA LEU A 15 -3.54 18.36 -6.34
C LEU A 15 -4.01 19.81 -6.51
N ALA A 16 -5.27 20.10 -6.20
CA ALA A 16 -5.82 21.45 -6.27
C ALA A 16 -5.23 22.39 -5.20
N GLY A 17 -4.67 21.84 -4.12
CA GLY A 17 -3.98 22.59 -3.08
C GLY A 17 -2.53 22.95 -3.41
N LEU A 18 -1.97 22.42 -4.50
CA LEU A 18 -0.60 22.73 -4.91
C LEU A 18 -0.50 24.16 -5.45
N THR A 19 0.48 24.91 -4.96
CA THR A 19 0.68 26.32 -5.30
C THR A 19 2.11 26.59 -5.76
N GLN A 20 2.26 27.63 -6.58
CA GLN A 20 3.52 28.25 -6.98
C GLN A 20 3.40 29.76 -6.76
N GLY A 21 4.05 30.26 -5.70
CA GLY A 21 3.83 31.61 -5.22
C GLY A 21 2.39 31.81 -4.72
N GLU A 22 1.71 32.84 -5.20
CA GLU A 22 0.31 33.15 -4.86
C GLU A 22 -0.71 32.43 -5.77
N SER A 23 -0.24 31.67 -6.76
CA SER A 23 -1.08 31.03 -7.78
C SER A 23 -1.12 29.51 -7.64
N GLY A 24 -2.21 28.87 -8.09
CA GLY A 24 -2.29 27.42 -8.15
C GLY A 24 -1.31 26.84 -9.17
N LEU A 25 -0.61 25.77 -8.79
CA LEU A 25 0.37 25.10 -9.65
C LEU A 25 -0.29 24.46 -10.88
N LEU A 26 -1.54 23.98 -10.72
CA LEU A 26 -2.33 23.38 -11.78
C LEU A 26 -3.55 24.25 -12.06
N ALA A 27 -3.77 24.62 -13.33
CA ALA A 27 -4.94 25.38 -13.74
C ALA A 27 -6.22 24.54 -13.73
N THR A 28 -6.10 23.23 -14.00
CA THR A 28 -7.23 22.31 -14.03
C THR A 28 -6.90 20.99 -13.35
N VAL A 29 -7.79 20.53 -12.45
CA VAL A 29 -7.70 19.20 -11.83
C VAL A 29 -9.05 18.47 -11.94
N LYS A 30 -9.08 17.37 -12.70
CA LYS A 30 -10.31 16.58 -12.93
C LYS A 30 -10.10 15.11 -12.62
N GLY A 31 -11.19 14.44 -12.29
CA GLY A 31 -11.21 12.99 -12.16
C GLY A 31 -12.04 12.37 -13.27
N GLN A 32 -11.60 11.23 -13.78
CA GLN A 32 -12.28 10.54 -14.87
C GLN A 32 -12.08 9.03 -14.72
N THR A 33 -13.14 8.25 -14.98
CA THR A 33 -12.99 6.79 -15.01
C THR A 33 -12.22 6.40 -16.26
N TRP A 34 -11.18 5.57 -16.09
CA TRP A 34 -10.42 5.06 -17.21
C TRP A 34 -11.32 4.27 -18.17
N ARG A 35 -11.45 4.74 -19.41
CA ARG A 35 -12.15 4.02 -20.49
C ARG A 35 -11.19 3.74 -21.64
N GLU A 36 -10.86 4.80 -22.38
CA GLU A 36 -9.96 4.75 -23.53
C GLU A 36 -8.96 5.90 -23.49
N ARG A 37 -7.68 5.58 -23.70
CA ARG A 37 -6.57 6.54 -23.76
C ARG A 37 -6.82 7.70 -24.71
N LYS A 38 -7.37 7.43 -25.90
CA LYS A 38 -7.63 8.46 -26.93
C LYS A 38 -8.66 9.49 -26.47
N ALA A 39 -9.70 9.05 -25.77
CA ALA A 39 -10.74 9.93 -25.26
C ALA A 39 -10.21 10.84 -24.13
N VAL A 40 -9.37 10.29 -23.25
CA VAL A 40 -8.73 11.06 -22.16
C VAL A 40 -7.79 12.12 -22.71
N LEU A 41 -6.95 11.77 -23.70
CA LEU A 41 -6.06 12.74 -24.37
C LEU A 41 -6.84 13.85 -25.07
N ALA A 42 -7.94 13.52 -25.76
CA ALA A 42 -8.79 14.51 -26.41
C ALA A 42 -9.49 15.45 -25.42
N ALA A 43 -9.82 14.96 -24.22
CA ALA A 43 -10.36 15.78 -23.14
C ALA A 43 -9.28 16.72 -22.58
N LEU A 44 -8.12 16.18 -22.20
CA LEU A 44 -6.97 16.95 -21.70
C LEU A 44 -6.56 18.09 -22.64
N ALA A 45 -6.54 17.83 -23.96
CA ALA A 45 -6.17 18.83 -24.96
C ALA A 45 -7.08 20.08 -24.99
N ARG A 46 -8.31 19.97 -24.45
CA ARG A 46 -9.30 21.06 -24.40
C ARG A 46 -9.26 21.85 -23.09
N GLU A 47 -8.50 21.38 -22.10
CA GLU A 47 -8.42 22.02 -20.79
C GLU A 47 -7.45 23.21 -20.78
N ARG A 48 -7.60 24.05 -19.76
CA ARG A 48 -6.59 25.07 -19.45
C ARG A 48 -5.41 24.38 -18.76
N LEU A 49 -4.23 24.50 -19.37
CA LEU A 49 -2.98 23.91 -18.89
C LEU A 49 -2.22 24.91 -17.98
N PRO A 50 -1.41 24.44 -17.00
CA PRO A 50 -1.12 23.03 -16.67
C PRO A 50 -2.33 22.27 -16.14
N ALA A 51 -2.53 21.00 -16.52
CA ALA A 51 -3.68 20.21 -16.09
C ALA A 51 -3.31 18.83 -15.55
N ALA A 52 -4.09 18.34 -14.58
CA ALA A 52 -3.96 17.00 -14.01
C ALA A 52 -5.28 16.22 -14.08
N TYR A 53 -5.20 15.00 -14.59
CA TYR A 53 -6.33 14.06 -14.66
C TYR A 53 -6.06 12.86 -13.75
N VAL A 54 -6.96 12.64 -12.80
CA VAL A 54 -6.95 11.50 -11.89
C VAL A 54 -7.80 10.39 -12.50
N LEU A 55 -7.17 9.27 -12.88
CA LEU A 55 -7.81 8.17 -13.58
C LEU A 55 -7.79 6.91 -12.72
N THR A 56 -8.97 6.45 -12.30
CA THR A 56 -9.11 5.21 -11.53
C THR A 56 -9.09 4.00 -12.48
N VAL A 57 -8.14 3.09 -12.29
CA VAL A 57 -8.00 1.85 -13.06
C VAL A 57 -8.72 0.73 -12.31
N GLY A 58 -9.69 0.07 -12.95
CA GLY A 58 -10.44 -1.04 -12.33
C GLY A 58 -11.69 -0.64 -11.55
N ARG A 59 -12.21 0.58 -11.72
CA ARG A 59 -13.51 0.98 -11.13
C ARG A 59 -14.64 0.00 -11.50
N ASP A 60 -14.61 -0.54 -12.72
CA ASP A 60 -15.62 -1.49 -13.22
C ASP A 60 -15.48 -2.90 -12.62
N THR A 61 -14.34 -3.23 -12.02
CA THR A 61 -14.07 -4.54 -11.39
C THR A 61 -14.51 -4.63 -9.92
N GLY A 62 -15.04 -3.53 -9.35
CA GLY A 62 -15.57 -3.46 -7.99
C GLY A 62 -14.53 -3.32 -6.88
N GLU A 63 -14.98 -3.27 -5.62
CA GLU A 63 -14.13 -3.00 -4.45
C GLU A 63 -13.16 -4.13 -4.08
N LYS A 64 -13.26 -5.31 -4.70
CA LYS A 64 -12.34 -6.42 -4.41
C LYS A 64 -10.90 -6.09 -4.82
N GLU A 65 -10.73 -5.27 -5.85
CA GLU A 65 -9.41 -4.85 -6.32
C GLU A 65 -8.72 -3.88 -5.38
N LEU A 66 -9.50 -3.03 -4.70
CA LEU A 66 -9.01 -2.13 -3.65
C LEU A 66 -8.40 -2.84 -2.44
N ARG A 67 -8.59 -4.17 -2.33
CA ARG A 67 -8.08 -4.99 -1.22
C ARG A 67 -6.76 -5.69 -1.56
N ARG A 68 -6.30 -5.62 -2.81
CA ARG A 68 -5.04 -6.26 -3.23
C ARG A 68 -3.87 -5.29 -3.02
N PRO A 69 -2.91 -5.61 -2.15
CA PRO A 69 -1.79 -4.71 -1.86
C PRO A 69 -0.88 -4.54 -3.09
N GLY A 70 -0.37 -3.32 -3.28
CA GLY A 70 0.64 -3.02 -4.31
C GLY A 70 0.13 -3.06 -5.75
N ARG A 71 -1.18 -3.23 -5.96
CA ARG A 71 -1.74 -3.20 -7.31
C ARG A 71 -1.83 -1.76 -7.79
N HIS A 72 -1.47 -1.55 -9.05
CA HIS A 72 -1.75 -0.32 -9.77
C HIS A 72 -3.26 -0.10 -9.88
N LEU A 73 -3.75 0.99 -9.30
CA LEU A 73 -5.18 1.30 -9.20
C LEU A 73 -5.51 2.74 -9.60
N LEU A 74 -4.50 3.60 -9.72
CA LEU A 74 -4.66 5.02 -10.02
C LEU A 74 -3.58 5.49 -10.99
N ASN A 75 -3.97 6.28 -11.98
CA ASN A 75 -3.06 7.09 -12.78
C ASN A 75 -3.31 8.57 -12.50
N VAL A 76 -2.24 9.35 -12.44
CA VAL A 76 -2.30 10.79 -12.56
C VAL A 76 -1.62 11.17 -13.86
N TRP A 77 -2.40 11.75 -14.78
CA TRP A 77 -1.89 12.25 -16.04
C TRP A 77 -1.73 13.76 -15.95
N LEU A 78 -0.49 14.20 -16.08
CA LEU A 78 -0.11 15.61 -16.08
C LEU A 78 0.09 16.04 -17.52
N ALA A 79 -0.43 17.20 -17.89
CA ALA A 79 -0.30 17.73 -19.23
C ALA A 79 0.12 19.19 -19.23
N GLU A 80 1.03 19.50 -20.15
CA GLU A 80 1.54 20.84 -20.41
C GLU A 80 1.64 21.12 -21.90
N ARG A 81 1.58 22.39 -22.31
CA ARG A 81 1.78 22.79 -23.69
C ARG A 81 3.26 23.04 -23.97
N SER A 82 3.74 22.47 -25.07
CA SER A 82 4.98 22.90 -25.69
C SER A 82 4.69 24.18 -26.50
N LEU A 83 5.04 25.35 -25.94
CA LEU A 83 4.77 26.65 -26.56
C LEU A 83 5.85 27.10 -27.55
N ARG A 84 7.10 26.66 -27.35
CA ARG A 84 8.27 27.10 -28.13
C ARG A 84 9.11 25.92 -28.61
N SER A 85 9.55 25.08 -27.68
CA SER A 85 10.26 23.84 -27.95
C SER A 85 9.80 22.75 -26.99
N GLU A 86 9.82 21.49 -27.45
CA GLU A 86 9.48 20.37 -26.56
C GLU A 86 10.46 20.29 -25.39
N GLN A 87 11.73 20.61 -25.60
CA GLN A 87 12.76 20.58 -24.56
C GLN A 87 12.46 21.58 -23.42
N GLU A 88 12.01 22.79 -23.74
CA GLU A 88 11.57 23.80 -22.75
C GLU A 88 10.24 23.37 -22.09
N GLY A 89 9.34 22.72 -22.81
CA GLY A 89 8.11 22.17 -22.23
C GLY A 89 8.36 21.02 -21.24
N TRP A 90 9.36 20.16 -21.50
CA TRP A 90 9.75 19.08 -20.60
C TRP A 90 10.54 19.57 -19.39
N GLY A 91 11.61 20.32 -19.63
CA GLY A 91 12.57 20.73 -18.61
C GLY A 91 12.26 22.06 -17.91
N GLY A 92 11.42 22.90 -18.50
CA GLY A 92 11.17 24.27 -18.05
C GLY A 92 12.14 25.28 -18.65
N GLY A 93 11.92 26.55 -18.31
CA GLY A 93 12.75 27.71 -18.67
C GLY A 93 12.74 28.76 -17.56
N GLU A 94 13.39 29.91 -17.78
CA GLU A 94 13.51 30.97 -16.75
C GLU A 94 12.15 31.44 -16.17
N GLU A 95 11.06 31.35 -16.94
CA GLU A 95 9.72 31.80 -16.54
C GLU A 95 8.65 30.69 -16.68
N VAL A 96 9.04 29.47 -17.04
CA VAL A 96 8.11 28.38 -17.36
C VAL A 96 8.44 27.16 -16.52
N THR A 97 7.50 26.72 -15.69
CA THR A 97 7.60 25.44 -14.97
C THR A 97 7.46 24.29 -15.96
N GLY A 98 8.51 23.49 -16.11
CA GLY A 98 8.50 22.32 -16.99
C GLY A 98 7.61 21.21 -16.47
N LEU A 99 7.14 20.35 -17.39
CA LEU A 99 6.29 19.21 -17.05
C LEU A 99 6.97 18.24 -16.07
N LEU A 100 8.29 18.07 -16.13
CA LEU A 100 9.02 17.22 -15.18
C LEU A 100 9.09 17.83 -13.77
N THR A 101 9.20 19.15 -13.66
CA THR A 101 9.13 19.84 -12.38
C THR A 101 7.73 19.74 -11.78
N LEU A 102 6.69 19.89 -12.61
CA LEU A 102 5.30 19.64 -12.22
C LEU A 102 5.11 18.20 -11.73
N ALA A 103 5.64 17.23 -12.47
CA ALA A 103 5.58 15.81 -12.10
C ALA A 103 6.26 15.53 -10.77
N ALA A 104 7.46 16.06 -10.53
CA ALA A 104 8.16 15.89 -9.27
C ALA A 104 7.37 16.46 -8.08
N ARG A 105 6.79 17.66 -8.22
CA ARG A 105 5.98 18.30 -7.18
C ARG A 105 4.70 17.52 -6.88
N VAL A 106 4.06 17.00 -7.91
CA VAL A 106 2.88 16.14 -7.77
C VAL A 106 3.25 14.81 -7.12
N ALA A 107 4.35 14.20 -7.51
CA ALA A 107 4.85 12.97 -6.90
C ALA A 107 5.14 13.18 -5.42
N GLU A 108 5.87 14.22 -5.05
CA GLU A 108 6.17 14.58 -3.67
C GLU A 108 4.90 14.79 -2.83
N ALA A 109 3.89 15.47 -3.39
CA ALA A 109 2.65 15.73 -2.68
C ALA A 109 1.76 14.49 -2.50
N LEU A 110 1.81 13.55 -3.45
CA LEU A 110 0.99 12.35 -3.42
C LEU A 110 1.68 11.18 -2.72
N GLU A 111 3.01 11.10 -2.74
CA GLU A 111 3.77 10.05 -2.10
C GLU A 111 3.50 10.03 -0.60
N GLY A 112 3.05 8.89 -0.08
CA GLY A 112 2.75 8.74 1.35
C GLY A 112 1.47 9.43 1.83
N SER A 113 0.76 10.16 0.96
CA SER A 113 -0.50 10.85 1.32
C SER A 113 -1.63 9.88 1.64
N ILE A 114 -2.46 10.27 2.62
CA ILE A 114 -3.60 9.46 3.08
C ILE A 114 -4.87 9.90 2.36
N VAL A 115 -5.53 8.96 1.68
CA VAL A 115 -6.78 9.13 0.94
C VAL A 115 -7.84 8.17 1.47
N ASP A 116 -9.12 8.52 1.35
CA ASP A 116 -10.24 7.70 1.85
C ASP A 116 -10.16 7.39 3.37
N GLY A 117 -9.42 8.20 4.13
CA GLY A 117 -9.23 8.10 5.58
C GLY A 117 -8.17 7.10 6.04
N ASP A 118 -7.85 6.08 5.24
CA ASP A 118 -6.98 4.98 5.68
C ASP A 118 -6.14 4.36 4.57
N ARG A 119 -5.93 5.04 3.43
CA ARG A 119 -5.16 4.49 2.31
C ARG A 119 -3.99 5.40 1.97
N ARG A 120 -2.80 4.84 1.95
CA ARG A 120 -1.57 5.50 1.55
C ARG A 120 -1.31 5.30 0.06
N LEU A 121 -1.01 6.39 -0.63
CA LEU A 121 -0.55 6.37 -2.01
C LEU A 121 0.95 6.08 -2.08
N ARG A 122 1.35 5.24 -3.04
CA ARG A 122 2.76 5.02 -3.42
C ARG A 122 2.93 5.07 -4.92
N LEU A 123 3.89 5.85 -5.39
CA LEU A 123 4.30 5.89 -6.77
C LEU A 123 4.96 4.55 -7.16
N ILE A 124 4.54 3.99 -8.29
CA ILE A 124 5.07 2.73 -8.84
C ILE A 124 6.09 3.03 -9.93
N ASP A 125 5.63 3.73 -10.96
CA ASP A 125 6.40 4.09 -12.14
C ASP A 125 5.89 5.39 -12.74
N GLU A 126 6.72 5.94 -13.62
CA GLU A 126 6.43 7.15 -14.36
C GLU A 126 6.84 6.96 -15.82
N GLN A 127 6.05 7.49 -16.74
CA GLN A 127 6.38 7.39 -18.16
C GLN A 127 5.77 8.52 -19.00
N PRO A 128 6.42 8.91 -20.10
CA PRO A 128 5.81 9.82 -21.05
C PRO A 128 4.67 9.13 -21.81
N VAL A 129 3.61 9.88 -22.07
CA VAL A 129 2.46 9.43 -22.84
C VAL A 129 2.49 10.15 -24.18
N SER A 130 2.63 9.41 -25.27
CA SER A 130 2.50 9.98 -26.62
C SER A 130 1.12 10.63 -26.78
N GLY A 131 1.14 11.95 -27.01
CA GLY A 131 -0.02 12.80 -27.18
C GLY A 131 -0.04 13.47 -28.56
N PRO A 132 -1.09 14.26 -28.86
CA PRO A 132 -1.12 15.12 -30.04
C PRO A 132 0.02 16.15 -30.02
N VAL A 133 0.41 16.62 -31.20
CA VAL A 133 1.50 17.59 -31.39
C VAL A 133 1.29 18.82 -30.49
N GLY A 134 2.36 19.21 -29.77
CA GLY A 134 2.35 20.38 -28.89
C GLY A 134 1.75 20.13 -27.51
N LEU A 135 1.23 18.92 -27.22
CA LEU A 135 0.77 18.51 -25.89
C LEU A 135 1.73 17.47 -25.31
N LEU A 136 2.44 17.85 -24.26
CA LEU A 136 3.28 16.95 -23.50
C LEU A 136 2.45 16.32 -22.39
N VAL A 137 2.55 15.00 -22.22
CA VAL A 137 1.79 14.27 -21.21
C VAL A 137 2.71 13.32 -20.46
N TRP A 138 2.64 13.37 -19.13
CA TRP A 138 3.36 12.50 -18.22
C TRP A 138 2.38 11.69 -17.40
N GLU A 139 2.57 10.37 -17.35
CA GLU A 139 1.77 9.46 -16.55
C GLU A 139 2.55 9.05 -15.31
N GLN A 140 1.92 9.20 -14.15
CA GLN A 140 2.37 8.67 -12.88
C GLN A 140 1.39 7.61 -12.42
N ARG A 141 1.89 6.41 -12.13
CA ARG A 141 1.06 5.29 -11.69
C ARG A 141 1.21 5.08 -10.20
N TYR A 142 0.10 4.97 -9.51
CA TYR A 142 0.07 4.78 -8.07
C TYR A 142 -0.57 3.46 -7.67
N ALA A 143 0.06 2.83 -6.68
CA ALA A 143 -0.54 1.80 -5.87
C ALA A 143 -1.27 2.44 -4.69
N LEU A 144 -2.38 1.81 -4.31
CA LEU A 144 -3.01 2.07 -3.02
C LEU A 144 -2.64 0.93 -2.08
N SER A 145 -2.02 1.30 -0.97
CA SER A 145 -1.92 0.43 0.20
C SER A 145 -2.89 0.96 1.23
N ARG A 146 -3.80 0.13 1.76
CA ARG A 146 -4.48 0.51 2.99
C ARG A 146 -3.41 0.67 4.06
N GLN A 147 -3.44 1.78 4.78
CA GLN A 147 -2.70 2.01 6.00
C GLN A 147 -3.24 1.00 7.03
N ALA A 148 -2.74 -0.23 6.92
CA ALA A 148 -2.73 -1.20 7.99
C ALA A 148 -1.98 -0.67 9.24
N GLU A 149 -1.32 0.48 9.09
CA GLU A 149 -0.42 1.16 10.02
C GLU A 149 -1.15 2.16 10.96
N MET A 150 -2.49 2.10 11.11
CA MET A 150 -3.24 2.94 12.07
C MET A 150 -3.99 2.13 13.14
N VAL A 151 -4.19 0.82 12.93
CA VAL A 151 -4.76 -0.08 13.93
C VAL A 151 -3.81 -1.25 14.06
N ALA A 152 -3.07 -1.26 15.16
CA ALA A 152 -2.14 -2.33 15.47
C ALA A 152 -2.84 -3.69 15.37
N PRO A 153 -2.28 -4.66 14.62
CA PRO A 153 -2.83 -6.01 14.62
C PRO A 153 -2.76 -6.57 16.04
N THR A 154 -3.83 -7.28 16.44
CA THR A 154 -3.98 -7.77 17.81
C THR A 154 -3.98 -9.28 17.89
N PHE A 155 -3.52 -9.81 19.02
CA PHE A 155 -3.57 -11.22 19.35
C PHE A 155 -4.17 -11.36 20.76
N GLY A 156 -5.21 -12.19 20.91
CA GLY A 156 -5.87 -12.36 22.20
C GLY A 156 -6.49 -11.06 22.76
N GLY A 157 -6.75 -10.07 21.91
CA GLY A 157 -7.21 -8.74 22.31
C GLY A 157 -6.09 -7.79 22.76
N ARG A 158 -4.82 -8.20 22.73
CA ARG A 158 -3.64 -7.37 23.00
C ARG A 158 -3.01 -6.90 21.69
N ALA A 159 -2.57 -5.64 21.64
CA ALA A 159 -1.80 -5.13 20.52
C ALA A 159 -0.33 -5.56 20.68
N LEU A 160 0.13 -6.47 19.82
CA LEU A 160 1.52 -6.95 19.81
C LEU A 160 2.42 -6.12 18.87
N ALA A 161 1.88 -5.02 18.34
CA ALA A 161 2.61 -3.99 17.62
C ALA A 161 2.11 -2.64 18.12
N GLY A 162 2.97 -1.62 18.16
CA GLY A 162 2.55 -0.26 18.49
C GLY A 162 1.57 0.27 17.43
N ALA A 163 0.76 1.28 17.78
CA ALA A 163 -0.18 1.89 16.83
C ALA A 163 0.53 2.43 15.57
N ASP A 164 1.78 2.90 15.74
CA ASP A 164 2.61 3.46 14.67
C ASP A 164 3.54 2.41 14.01
N SER A 165 3.39 1.12 14.36
CA SER A 165 4.21 0.04 13.80
C SER A 165 3.68 -0.37 12.42
N GLU A 166 4.61 -0.64 11.49
CA GLU A 166 4.31 -1.06 10.13
C GLU A 166 4.39 -2.58 10.02
N MET A 167 3.31 -3.31 10.32
CA MET A 167 3.29 -4.78 10.24
C MET A 167 2.38 -5.27 9.12
N ARG A 168 2.94 -6.04 8.17
CA ARG A 168 2.21 -6.68 7.08
C ARG A 168 1.85 -8.11 7.47
N VAL A 169 0.58 -8.49 7.29
CA VAL A 169 0.13 -9.89 7.46
C VAL A 169 0.18 -10.63 6.12
N GLU A 170 1.00 -11.68 6.08
CA GLU A 170 1.15 -12.61 4.97
C GLU A 170 0.50 -13.95 5.37
N LEU A 171 -0.54 -14.36 4.64
CA LEU A 171 -1.20 -15.63 4.88
C LEU A 171 -0.48 -16.73 4.09
N GLY A 172 0.12 -17.67 4.80
CA GLY A 172 0.75 -18.86 4.24
C GLY A 172 -0.26 -19.87 3.66
N PRO A 173 0.26 -20.93 3.02
CA PRO A 173 -0.56 -21.99 2.43
C PRO A 173 -1.33 -22.76 3.50
N LEU A 174 -2.48 -23.30 3.10
CA LEU A 174 -3.23 -24.25 3.91
C LEU A 174 -2.51 -25.59 3.92
N VAL A 175 -2.23 -26.12 5.11
CA VAL A 175 -1.56 -27.41 5.29
C VAL A 175 -2.59 -28.49 5.62
N ARG A 176 -2.63 -29.53 4.77
CA ARG A 176 -3.43 -30.74 4.99
C ARG A 176 -2.75 -31.67 5.97
N ALA A 177 -3.52 -32.33 6.83
CA ALA A 177 -3.06 -33.50 7.54
C ALA A 177 -3.27 -34.74 6.66
N GLY A 178 -2.19 -35.46 6.40
CA GLY A 178 -2.20 -36.78 5.77
C GLY A 178 -1.60 -37.80 6.75
N SER A 179 -2.24 -38.95 6.88
CA SER A 179 -1.59 -40.13 7.46
C SER A 179 -1.04 -40.97 6.33
N TYR A 180 0.25 -41.29 6.40
CA TYR A 180 0.90 -42.19 5.47
C TYR A 180 1.04 -43.55 6.14
N PHE A 181 0.51 -44.59 5.50
CA PHE A 181 0.73 -45.97 5.93
C PHE A 181 1.20 -46.80 4.75
N ALA A 182 2.20 -47.63 5.00
CA ALA A 182 2.70 -48.61 4.06
C ALA A 182 2.58 -49.99 4.71
N PHE A 183 2.03 -50.94 3.97
CA PHE A 183 1.99 -52.33 4.40
C PHE A 183 3.24 -53.04 3.89
N PRO A 184 3.96 -53.82 4.73
CA PRO A 184 5.05 -54.67 4.25
C PRO A 184 4.57 -55.60 3.14
N GLY A 185 5.25 -55.59 1.99
CA GLY A 185 4.92 -56.43 0.82
C GLY A 185 3.90 -55.83 -0.17
N VAL A 186 3.38 -54.62 0.07
CA VAL A 186 2.54 -53.89 -0.90
C VAL A 186 3.31 -52.69 -1.44
N ASN A 187 3.44 -52.59 -2.77
CA ASN A 187 4.00 -51.41 -3.41
C ASN A 187 2.99 -50.27 -3.41
N GLY A 188 3.17 -49.32 -2.51
CA GLY A 188 2.38 -48.10 -2.44
C GLY A 188 2.33 -47.52 -1.03
N VAL A 189 2.43 -46.20 -0.93
CA VAL A 189 2.12 -45.47 0.31
C VAL A 189 0.66 -45.04 0.21
N PHE A 190 -0.18 -45.56 1.09
CA PHE A 190 -1.55 -45.12 1.19
C PHE A 190 -1.58 -43.80 1.96
N GLU A 191 -2.16 -42.78 1.34
CA GLU A 191 -2.38 -41.48 1.97
C GLU A 191 -3.86 -41.37 2.38
N ARG A 192 -4.11 -41.29 3.69
CA ARG A 192 -5.44 -40.97 4.21
C ARG A 192 -5.51 -39.47 4.51
N ASN A 193 -6.41 -38.77 3.83
CA ASN A 193 -6.71 -37.37 4.09
C ASN A 193 -7.48 -37.22 5.40
N LEU A 194 -6.93 -36.42 6.32
CA LEU A 194 -7.50 -36.15 7.63
C LEU A 194 -8.06 -34.72 7.76
N GLY A 195 -8.12 -33.97 6.66
CA GLY A 195 -8.64 -32.59 6.63
C GLY A 195 -7.57 -31.50 6.68
N LEU A 196 -8.03 -30.25 6.76
CA LEU A 196 -7.17 -29.06 6.93
C LEU A 196 -6.77 -28.97 8.39
N ARG A 197 -5.48 -28.92 8.69
CA ARG A 197 -5.01 -28.91 10.08
C ARG A 197 -4.52 -27.55 10.54
N GLN A 198 -3.80 -26.85 9.68
CA GLN A 198 -3.16 -25.60 10.06
C GLN A 198 -2.91 -24.66 8.89
N ARG A 199 -2.78 -23.38 9.21
CA ARG A 199 -2.33 -22.35 8.28
C ARG A 199 -1.27 -21.50 8.96
N SER A 200 -0.12 -21.33 8.31
CA SER A 200 0.88 -20.35 8.77
C SER A 200 0.39 -18.95 8.43
N ILE A 201 0.53 -18.03 9.36
CA ILE A 201 0.27 -16.60 9.16
C ILE A 201 1.47 -15.85 9.68
N ILE A 202 2.11 -15.04 8.85
CA ILE A 202 3.34 -14.33 9.19
C ILE A 202 3.01 -12.85 9.27
N TRP A 203 3.38 -12.22 10.37
CA TRP A 203 3.46 -10.77 10.47
C TRP A 203 4.90 -10.36 10.22
N ARG A 204 5.15 -9.55 9.20
CA ARG A 204 6.48 -9.07 8.85
C ARG A 204 6.45 -7.56 8.71
N GLY A 205 7.45 -6.89 9.26
CA GLY A 205 7.60 -5.45 9.08
C GLY A 205 8.44 -4.82 10.18
N ARG A 206 8.08 -3.59 10.55
CA ARG A 206 8.83 -2.75 11.46
C ARG A 206 7.99 -2.39 12.69
N LEU A 207 8.46 -2.81 13.86
CA LEU A 207 7.97 -2.32 15.13
C LEU A 207 8.50 -0.91 15.36
N ARG A 208 7.63 -0.02 15.83
CA ARG A 208 7.91 1.38 16.15
C ARG A 208 7.36 1.70 17.53
N ALA A 209 8.16 2.40 18.33
CA ALA A 209 7.79 2.90 19.64
C ALA A 209 8.48 4.25 19.92
N SER A 210 7.95 5.03 20.86
CA SER A 210 8.47 6.34 21.23
C SER A 210 9.92 6.31 21.72
N ASP A 211 10.32 5.22 22.37
CA ASP A 211 11.66 5.02 22.90
C ASP A 211 12.03 3.53 22.99
N ASP A 212 13.29 3.25 23.32
CA ASP A 212 13.81 1.90 23.44
C ASP A 212 13.14 1.09 24.56
N ALA A 213 12.63 1.74 25.61
CA ALA A 213 11.97 1.06 26.73
C ALA A 213 10.57 0.58 26.33
N ALA A 214 9.81 1.41 25.61
CA ALA A 214 8.53 1.05 25.03
C ALA A 214 8.68 -0.07 23.98
N LEU A 215 9.74 -0.01 23.16
CA LEU A 215 10.03 -1.07 22.20
C LEU A 215 10.40 -2.39 22.90
N ASN A 216 11.20 -2.34 23.97
CA ASN A 216 11.50 -3.51 24.80
C ASN A 216 10.24 -4.11 25.44
N ALA A 217 9.29 -3.28 25.85
CA ALA A 217 8.03 -3.76 26.43
C ALA A 217 7.19 -4.52 25.40
N ILE A 218 7.08 -4.00 24.17
CA ILE A 218 6.39 -4.69 23.07
C ILE A 218 7.07 -6.04 22.77
N GLU A 219 8.40 -6.07 22.70
CA GLU A 219 9.15 -7.31 22.50
C GLU A 219 8.92 -8.32 23.64
N ALA A 220 8.93 -7.85 24.89
CA ALA A 220 8.67 -8.69 26.06
C ALA A 220 7.25 -9.26 26.08
N ASP A 221 6.25 -8.48 25.65
CA ASP A 221 4.87 -8.95 25.50
C ASP A 221 4.76 -10.06 24.43
N ILE A 222 5.43 -9.89 23.29
CA ILE A 222 5.49 -10.94 22.25
C ILE A 222 6.16 -12.21 22.78
N GLU A 223 7.28 -12.07 23.48
CA GLU A 223 8.02 -13.19 24.08
C GLU A 223 7.21 -13.89 25.18
N GLY A 224 6.42 -13.13 25.95
CA GLY A 224 5.50 -13.65 26.95
C GLY A 224 4.38 -14.50 26.34
N GLU A 225 3.68 -13.98 25.32
CA GLU A 225 2.63 -14.72 24.61
C GLU A 225 3.19 -15.96 23.89
N LEU A 226 4.42 -15.87 23.37
CA LEU A 226 5.14 -17.03 22.80
C LEU A 226 5.42 -18.10 23.86
N ALA A 227 5.80 -17.70 25.08
CA ALA A 227 6.08 -18.63 26.18
C ALA A 227 4.80 -19.28 26.74
N ASP A 228 3.70 -18.53 26.81
CA ASP A 228 2.40 -19.02 27.30
C ASP A 228 1.78 -20.07 26.36
N GLY A 229 2.01 -19.93 25.05
CA GLY A 229 1.61 -20.90 24.02
C GLY A 229 0.09 -21.08 23.88
N GLN A 230 -0.70 -20.13 24.39
CA GLN A 230 -2.16 -20.20 24.36
C GLN A 230 -2.72 -19.86 22.98
N ALA A 231 -3.84 -20.50 22.63
CA ALA A 231 -4.56 -20.16 21.42
C ALA A 231 -5.39 -18.89 21.61
N GLY A 232 -5.20 -17.92 20.72
CA GLY A 232 -5.91 -16.65 20.71
C GLY A 232 -6.57 -16.34 19.38
N ALA A 233 -7.45 -15.35 19.38
CA ALA A 233 -7.92 -14.74 18.14
C ALA A 233 -6.89 -13.71 17.67
N MET A 234 -6.46 -13.84 16.42
CA MET A 234 -5.57 -12.90 15.76
C MET A 234 -6.41 -12.00 14.85
N ILE A 235 -6.38 -10.69 15.09
CA ILE A 235 -7.07 -9.70 14.26
C ILE A 235 -6.01 -8.96 13.47
N ASP A 236 -6.07 -9.09 12.15
CA ASP A 236 -5.14 -8.37 11.29
C ASP A 236 -5.54 -6.90 11.15
N ALA A 237 -4.65 -6.10 10.56
CA ALA A 237 -4.89 -4.69 10.31
C ALA A 237 -6.03 -4.39 9.30
N TRP A 238 -6.60 -5.42 8.66
CA TRP A 238 -7.81 -5.30 7.84
C TRP A 238 -9.09 -5.58 8.64
N GLY A 239 -8.99 -5.84 9.95
CA GLY A 239 -10.09 -6.24 10.82
C GLY A 239 -10.55 -7.69 10.60
N ARG A 240 -9.79 -8.50 9.86
CA ARG A 240 -10.10 -9.92 9.67
C ARG A 240 -9.68 -10.67 10.92
N SER A 241 -10.65 -11.35 11.53
CA SER A 241 -10.38 -12.23 12.66
C SER A 241 -10.02 -13.63 12.19
N HIS A 242 -8.91 -14.13 12.70
CA HIS A 242 -8.39 -15.47 12.55
C HIS A 242 -8.43 -16.13 13.94
N GLY A 243 -9.40 -17.01 14.16
CA GLY A 243 -9.52 -17.75 15.43
C GLY A 243 -8.48 -18.87 15.57
N SER A 244 -8.23 -19.27 16.81
CA SER A 244 -7.37 -20.42 17.16
C SER A 244 -5.94 -20.32 16.64
N CYS A 245 -5.34 -19.13 16.69
CA CYS A 245 -3.95 -18.90 16.35
C CYS A 245 -3.05 -19.09 17.58
N VAL A 246 -1.87 -19.66 17.37
CA VAL A 246 -0.81 -19.77 18.39
C VAL A 246 0.45 -19.12 17.83
N ILE A 247 1.18 -18.34 18.64
CA ILE A 247 2.47 -17.80 18.24
C ILE A 247 3.49 -18.95 18.21
N ARG A 248 4.14 -19.15 17.07
CA ARG A 248 5.13 -20.20 16.87
C ARG A 248 6.55 -19.68 17.00
N SER A 249 6.82 -18.51 16.46
CA SER A 249 8.15 -17.90 16.56
C SER A 249 8.10 -16.38 16.44
N TYR A 250 9.07 -15.72 17.07
CA TYR A 250 9.36 -14.32 16.86
C TYR A 250 10.85 -14.18 16.51
N LYS A 251 11.16 -13.36 15.50
CA LYS A 251 12.52 -13.11 15.03
C LYS A 251 12.72 -11.62 14.82
N ARG A 252 13.83 -11.11 15.35
CA ARG A 252 14.33 -9.77 15.03
C ARG A 252 15.14 -9.84 13.74
N VAL A 253 14.92 -8.90 12.84
CA VAL A 253 15.61 -8.80 11.55
C VAL A 253 16.48 -7.55 11.59
N GLY A 254 17.79 -7.72 11.46
CA GLY A 254 18.72 -6.60 11.45
C GLY A 254 18.90 -5.89 12.82
N PRO A 255 19.77 -4.87 12.86
CA PRO A 255 20.03 -4.08 14.07
C PRO A 255 18.87 -3.14 14.37
N ARG A 256 18.82 -2.65 15.62
CA ARG A 256 17.91 -1.56 15.99
C ARG A 256 18.23 -0.29 15.23
N GLY A 257 17.18 0.40 14.82
CA GLY A 257 17.25 1.70 14.17
C GLY A 257 16.64 2.80 15.02
N ARG A 258 16.84 4.03 14.57
CA ARG A 258 16.07 5.19 15.03
C ARG A 258 15.49 5.90 13.83
N ASP A 259 14.28 6.42 14.01
CA ASP A 259 13.66 7.29 13.02
C ASP A 259 14.39 8.65 13.04
N GLU A 260 14.78 9.14 11.85
CA GLU A 260 15.56 10.37 11.71
C GLU A 260 14.74 11.64 11.96
N LEU A 261 13.40 11.56 11.86
CA LEU A 261 12.51 12.70 12.00
C LEU A 261 12.08 12.94 13.45
N ASP A 262 11.75 11.88 14.19
CA ASP A 262 11.20 12.00 15.54
C ASP A 262 11.97 11.22 16.62
N GLY A 263 13.03 10.49 16.24
CA GLY A 263 13.88 9.75 17.17
C GLY A 263 13.26 8.47 17.72
N SER A 264 12.10 8.04 17.20
CA SER A 264 11.42 6.79 17.58
C SER A 264 12.35 5.59 17.46
N ALA A 265 12.21 4.63 18.37
CA ALA A 265 12.93 3.37 18.31
C ALA A 265 12.28 2.44 17.28
N LEU A 266 13.10 1.85 16.41
CA LEU A 266 12.66 0.98 15.31
C LEU A 266 13.31 -0.40 15.42
N GLN A 267 12.52 -1.45 15.21
CA GLN A 267 13.01 -2.82 15.09
C GLN A 267 12.27 -3.56 13.98
N ASP A 268 13.00 -3.97 12.94
CA ASP A 268 12.47 -4.88 11.93
C ASP A 268 12.32 -6.29 12.51
N GLY A 269 11.23 -6.98 12.18
CA GLY A 269 10.91 -8.26 12.79
C GLY A 269 9.84 -9.08 12.06
N GLU A 270 9.77 -10.34 12.45
CA GLU A 270 8.82 -11.33 11.96
C GLU A 270 8.20 -12.11 13.11
N ILE A 271 6.87 -12.17 13.15
CA ILE A 271 6.10 -13.02 14.08
C ILE A 271 5.36 -14.07 13.25
N GLU A 272 5.63 -15.34 13.50
CA GLU A 272 4.92 -16.46 12.87
C GLU A 272 3.83 -16.97 13.79
N PHE A 273 2.59 -17.00 13.29
CA PHE A 273 1.43 -17.60 13.90
C PHE A 273 1.06 -18.89 13.16
N VAL A 274 0.56 -19.88 13.90
CA VAL A 274 -0.07 -21.06 13.35
C VAL A 274 -1.55 -21.02 13.71
N GLN A 275 -2.40 -20.82 12.71
CA GLN A 275 -3.84 -20.99 12.85
C GLN A 275 -4.16 -22.48 12.86
N LEU A 276 -4.75 -22.97 13.95
CA LEU A 276 -5.26 -24.32 14.08
C LEU A 276 -6.64 -24.39 13.41
N LEU A 277 -6.79 -25.28 12.43
CA LEU A 277 -8.04 -25.53 11.73
C LEU A 277 -8.56 -26.88 12.23
N GLY A 278 -9.80 -26.88 12.72
CA GLY A 278 -10.50 -28.05 13.26
C GLY A 278 -10.96 -29.03 12.19
#